data_AF-H9VB48-F1
#
_entry.id   AF-H9VB48-F1
#
_cell.length_a   1.000
_cell.length_b   1.000
_cell.length_c   1.000
_cell.angle_alpha   90.00
_cell.angle_beta   90.00
_cell.angle_gamma   90.00
#
_symmetry.space_group_name_H-M   'P 1'
#
loop_
_entity.id
_entity.type
_entity.pdbx_description
1 polymer ?
#
loop_
_entity_poly.entity_id
_entity_poly.type
_entity_poly.pdbx_seq_one_letter_code
_entity_poly.pdbx_strand_id
1 'polypeptide(L)'
;NKRRDRRRAKYSLSHIVRTHKGADDRSFRCVYQQEDDKRNKGLSVSRDLLEIGGHALKANITTLGPLVLPLSEQLLFLATLIGRKVLRMDHVKPYIPDFKLAFEHFCIHAGGKTILDELQNNLGLTNKHMEPSRMTLHRFGNTSSS
;
A
#
# COMPACT_ATOMS: atom_id res chain seq x y z
N ASN A 1 -18.18 2.95 -14.60
CA ASN A 1 -17.83 4.33 -15.01
C ASN A 1 -18.66 4.74 -16.24
N LYS A 2 -20.00 4.81 -16.11
CA LYS A 2 -20.89 5.17 -17.23
C LYS A 2 -21.21 6.66 -17.15
N ARG A 3 -21.09 7.39 -18.26
CA ARG A 3 -21.31 8.86 -18.31
C ARG A 3 -22.70 9.26 -17.79
N ARG A 4 -23.72 8.43 -18.02
CA ARG A 4 -25.10 8.66 -17.57
C ARG A 4 -25.27 8.70 -16.06
N ASP A 5 -24.42 7.99 -15.31
CA ASP A 5 -24.54 7.89 -13.85
C ASP A 5 -23.77 9.02 -13.14
N ARG A 6 -23.02 9.86 -13.89
CA ARG A 6 -22.17 10.93 -13.33
C ARG A 6 -22.94 11.95 -12.51
N ARG A 7 -24.18 12.28 -12.91
CA ARG A 7 -25.03 13.26 -12.19
C ARG A 7 -25.58 12.72 -10.86
N ARG A 8 -25.57 11.40 -10.65
CA ARG A 8 -26.10 10.74 -9.45
C ARG A 8 -25.01 10.19 -8.53
N ALA A 9 -23.76 10.19 -8.97
CA ALA A 9 -22.65 9.61 -8.22
C ALA A 9 -22.36 10.45 -6.97
N LYS A 10 -22.38 9.81 -5.80
CA LYS A 10 -22.01 10.45 -4.52
C LYS A 10 -20.51 10.75 -4.45
N TYR A 11 -19.69 9.95 -5.12
CA TYR A 11 -18.23 10.05 -5.12
C TYR A 11 -17.68 10.07 -6.54
N SER A 12 -16.62 10.84 -6.76
CA SER A 12 -15.85 10.86 -8.00
C SER A 12 -14.45 10.31 -7.74
N LEU A 13 -13.95 9.46 -8.64
CA LEU A 13 -12.59 8.95 -8.59
C LEU A 13 -11.63 10.00 -9.19
N SER A 14 -10.78 10.59 -8.36
CA SER A 14 -9.79 11.58 -8.81
C SER A 14 -8.55 10.91 -9.40
N HIS A 15 -7.95 9.97 -8.66
CA HIS A 15 -6.71 9.30 -9.04
C HIS A 15 -6.79 7.80 -8.80
N ILE A 16 -6.17 7.03 -9.70
CA ILE A 16 -5.97 5.59 -9.55
C ILE A 16 -4.52 5.26 -9.90
N VAL A 17 -3.84 4.58 -9.00
CA VAL A 17 -2.45 4.15 -9.20
C VAL A 17 -2.39 2.66 -8.95
N ARG A 18 -1.97 1.91 -9.95
CA ARG A 18 -1.81 0.45 -9.88
C ARG A 18 -0.32 0.11 -9.94
N THR A 19 0.17 -0.57 -8.91
CA THR A 19 1.51 -1.17 -8.93
C THR A 19 1.38 -2.66 -9.23
N HIS A 20 2.15 -3.16 -10.20
CA HIS A 20 2.22 -4.57 -10.54
C HIS A 20 3.67 -5.03 -10.55
N LYS A 21 3.97 -6.10 -9.80
CA LYS A 21 5.32 -6.67 -9.68
C LYS A 21 5.42 -8.10 -10.23
N GLY A 22 4.39 -8.62 -10.88
CA GLY A 22 4.35 -10.01 -11.36
C GLY A 22 5.37 -10.38 -12.45
N ALA A 23 6.11 -9.42 -13.00
CA ALA A 23 7.23 -9.70 -13.90
C ALA A 23 8.53 -10.09 -13.17
N ASP A 24 8.59 -9.88 -11.85
CA ASP A 24 9.69 -10.34 -11.00
C ASP A 24 9.38 -11.74 -10.47
N ASP A 25 10.28 -12.70 -10.69
CA ASP A 25 10.07 -14.10 -10.35
C ASP A 25 9.88 -14.34 -8.84
N ARG A 26 10.54 -13.52 -8.00
CA ARG A 26 10.33 -13.58 -6.54
C ARG A 26 8.90 -13.16 -6.21
N SER A 27 8.46 -12.03 -6.77
CA SER A 27 7.09 -11.52 -6.61
C SER A 27 6.03 -12.48 -7.15
N PHE A 28 6.27 -13.08 -8.32
CA PHE A 28 5.34 -14.02 -8.96
C PHE A 28 5.18 -15.31 -8.15
N ARG A 29 6.29 -15.89 -7.67
CA ARG A 29 6.27 -17.13 -6.86
C ARG A 29 5.93 -16.90 -5.39
N CYS A 30 5.74 -15.65 -4.98
CA CYS A 30 5.55 -15.30 -3.59
C CYS A 30 4.25 -15.87 -3.00
N VAL A 31 3.18 -15.93 -3.79
CA VAL A 31 1.93 -16.59 -3.45
C VAL A 31 1.51 -17.39 -4.67
N TYR A 32 1.65 -18.72 -4.58
CA TYR A 32 1.41 -19.59 -5.72
C TYR A 32 0.56 -20.79 -5.31
N GLN A 33 -0.36 -21.21 -6.18
CA GLN A 33 -1.13 -22.42 -5.94
C GLN A 33 -0.28 -23.65 -6.29
N GLN A 34 -0.11 -24.57 -5.35
CA GLN A 34 0.71 -25.76 -5.51
C GLN A 34 0.04 -26.98 -4.87
N GLU A 35 0.34 -28.18 -5.36
CA GLU A 35 -0.06 -29.44 -4.74
C GLU A 35 0.95 -29.85 -3.66
N ASP A 36 0.45 -30.29 -2.51
CA ASP A 36 1.27 -30.91 -1.47
C ASP A 36 1.66 -32.36 -1.83
N ASP A 37 2.47 -33.00 -1.00
CA ASP A 37 2.92 -34.39 -1.21
C ASP A 37 1.76 -35.40 -1.25
N LYS A 38 0.59 -35.02 -0.74
CA LYS A 38 -0.64 -35.82 -0.72
C LYS A 38 -1.57 -35.47 -1.89
N ARG A 39 -1.11 -34.67 -2.86
CA ARG A 39 -1.85 -34.18 -4.03
C ARG A 39 -3.04 -33.27 -3.70
N ASN A 40 -3.05 -32.63 -2.54
CA ASN A 40 -4.03 -31.62 -2.21
C ASN A 40 -3.57 -30.26 -2.71
N LYS A 41 -4.44 -29.56 -3.44
CA LYS A 41 -4.16 -28.20 -3.89
C LYS A 41 -4.25 -27.23 -2.71
N GLY A 42 -3.18 -26.47 -2.50
CA GLY A 42 -3.10 -25.41 -1.50
C GLY A 42 -2.43 -24.15 -2.04
N LEU A 43 -2.27 -23.15 -1.18
CA LEU A 43 -1.51 -21.93 -1.46
C LEU A 43 -0.16 -22.02 -0.75
N SER A 44 0.92 -21.94 -1.51
CA SER A 44 2.26 -21.74 -1.00
C SER A 44 2.50 -20.24 -0.82
N VAL A 45 2.85 -19.82 0.39
CA VAL A 45 3.16 -18.43 0.73
C VAL A 45 4.63 -18.34 1.13
N SER A 46 5.41 -17.62 0.33
CA SER A 46 6.83 -17.38 0.61
C SER A 46 7.02 -16.45 1.80
N ARG A 47 8.14 -16.64 2.52
CA ARG A 47 8.58 -15.75 3.61
C ARG A 47 8.90 -14.34 3.11
N ASP A 48 9.22 -14.20 1.83
CA ASP A 48 9.55 -12.94 1.17
C ASP A 48 8.35 -12.01 0.97
N LEU A 49 7.12 -12.48 1.26
CA LEU A 49 5.88 -11.74 1.02
C LEU A 49 5.86 -10.35 1.63
N LEU A 50 6.36 -10.22 2.86
CA LEU A 50 6.38 -8.94 3.55
C LEU A 50 7.37 -7.96 2.90
N GLU A 51 8.57 -8.45 2.54
CA GLU A 51 9.60 -7.65 1.86
C GLU A 51 9.12 -7.18 0.48
N ILE A 52 8.64 -8.11 -0.34
CA ILE A 52 8.13 -7.84 -1.69
C ILE A 52 6.92 -6.91 -1.64
N GLY A 53 5.99 -7.15 -0.72
CA GLY A 53 4.82 -6.32 -0.48
C GLY A 53 5.21 -4.90 -0.07
N GLY A 54 6.19 -4.75 0.82
CA GLY A 54 6.74 -3.46 1.23
C GLY A 54 7.34 -2.68 0.07
N HIS A 55 8.12 -3.34 -0.79
CA HIS A 55 8.66 -2.71 -2.00
C HIS A 55 7.59 -2.28 -3.00
N ALA A 56 6.56 -3.11 -3.21
CA ALA A 56 5.43 -2.78 -4.07
C ALA A 56 4.62 -1.59 -3.53
N LEU A 57 4.37 -1.57 -2.22
CA LEU A 57 3.70 -0.49 -1.52
C LEU A 57 4.49 0.81 -1.62
N LYS A 58 5.80 0.78 -1.34
CA LYS A 58 6.68 1.95 -1.44
C LYS A 58 6.66 2.55 -2.85
N ALA A 59 6.69 1.70 -3.88
CA ALA A 59 6.58 2.15 -5.27
C ALA A 59 5.21 2.78 -5.57
N ASN A 60 4.12 2.23 -5.02
CA ASN A 60 2.78 2.79 -5.16
C ASN A 60 2.66 4.16 -4.48
N ILE A 61 3.12 4.28 -3.23
CA ILE A 61 3.11 5.52 -2.45
C ILE A 61 3.94 6.60 -3.15
N THR A 62 5.10 6.25 -3.67
CA THR A 62 5.99 7.20 -4.37
C THR A 62 5.34 7.75 -5.66
N THR A 63 4.51 6.94 -6.32
CA THR A 63 3.79 7.36 -7.53
C THR A 63 2.47 8.10 -7.22
N LEU A 64 1.80 7.72 -6.12
CA LEU A 64 0.58 8.38 -5.66
C LEU A 64 0.86 9.74 -5.01
N GLY A 65 1.94 9.88 -4.25
CA GLY A 65 2.28 11.08 -3.49
C GLY A 65 2.15 12.38 -4.28
N PRO A 66 2.81 12.54 -5.44
CA PRO A 66 2.72 13.75 -6.25
C PRO A 66 1.32 14.08 -6.80
N LEU A 67 0.41 13.09 -6.86
CA LEU A 67 -0.94 13.28 -7.37
C LEU A 67 -1.91 13.80 -6.30
N VAL A 68 -1.62 13.56 -5.02
CA VAL A 68 -2.57 13.79 -3.92
C VAL A 68 -2.05 14.72 -2.83
N LEU A 69 -0.74 14.85 -2.69
CA LEU A 69 -0.13 15.65 -1.64
C LEU A 69 0.00 17.13 -2.04
N PRO A 70 -0.06 18.06 -1.07
CA PRO A 70 0.18 19.48 -1.33
C PRO A 70 1.62 19.73 -1.79
N LEU A 71 1.84 20.83 -2.52
CA LEU A 71 3.15 21.19 -3.08
C LEU A 71 4.26 21.29 -2.02
N SER A 72 3.94 21.74 -0.81
CA SER A 72 4.89 21.84 0.30
C SER A 72 5.51 20.48 0.65
N GLU A 73 4.69 19.43 0.72
CA GLU A 73 5.12 18.05 0.99
C GLU A 73 5.95 17.49 -0.16
N GLN A 74 5.54 17.78 -1.40
CA GLN A 74 6.25 17.34 -2.58
C GLN A 74 7.65 17.95 -2.66
N LEU A 75 7.80 19.24 -2.35
CA LEU A 75 9.09 19.93 -2.32
C LEU A 75 10.00 19.35 -1.22
N LEU A 76 9.47 19.08 -0.02
CA LEU A 76 10.23 18.50 1.08
C LEU A 76 10.72 17.08 0.74
N PHE A 77 9.85 16.26 0.17
CA PHE A 77 10.21 14.93 -0.30
C PHE A 77 11.26 14.98 -1.41
N LEU A 78 11.10 15.87 -2.40
CA LEU A 78 12.05 16.02 -3.49
C LEU A 78 13.41 16.51 -3.00
N ALA A 79 13.44 17.50 -2.11
CA ALA A 79 14.67 18.03 -1.54
C ALA A 79 15.46 16.96 -0.77
N THR A 80 14.78 16.13 0.03
CA THR A 80 15.43 15.03 0.75
C THR A 80 15.91 13.93 -0.20
N LEU A 81 15.17 13.66 -1.29
CA LEU A 81 15.60 12.70 -2.31
C LEU A 81 16.84 13.18 -3.08
N ILE A 82 16.88 14.47 -3.45
CA ILE A 82 18.05 15.09 -4.10
C ILE A 82 19.26 15.11 -3.17
N GLY A 83 19.09 15.52 -1.91
CA GLY A 83 20.18 15.53 -0.93
C GLY A 83 20.82 14.15 -0.74
N ARG A 84 20.02 13.08 -0.72
CA ARG A 84 20.56 11.72 -0.62
C ARG A 84 21.19 11.24 -1.93
N LYS A 85 20.49 11.40 -3.06
CA LYS A 85 20.90 10.79 -4.34
C LYS A 85 22.01 11.57 -5.06
N VAL A 86 21.97 12.89 -4.98
CA VAL A 86 22.90 13.78 -5.69
C VAL A 86 24.03 14.23 -4.77
N LEU A 87 23.71 14.64 -3.54
CA LEU A 87 24.70 15.14 -2.59
C LEU A 87 25.31 14.05 -1.70
N ARG A 88 24.94 12.77 -1.90
CA ARG A 88 25.42 11.59 -1.13
C ARG A 88 25.34 11.80 0.39
N MET A 89 24.30 12.50 0.85
CA MET A 89 24.08 12.75 2.27
C MET A 89 23.42 11.52 2.92
N ASP A 90 24.21 10.48 3.13
CA ASP A 90 23.73 9.20 3.68
C ASP A 90 23.16 9.32 5.11
N HIS A 91 23.56 10.37 5.82
CA HIS A 91 23.09 10.71 7.17
C HIS A 91 21.66 11.28 7.21
N VAL A 92 21.10 11.72 6.08
CA VAL A 92 19.73 12.25 6.02
C VAL A 92 18.76 11.08 5.95
N LYS A 93 17.83 10.99 6.91
CA LYS A 93 16.78 9.96 6.88
C LYS A 93 15.80 10.23 5.72
N PRO A 94 15.31 9.21 5.02
CA PRO A 94 14.31 9.40 3.98
C PRO A 94 13.04 10.00 4.60
N TYR A 95 12.56 11.09 4.02
CA TYR A 95 11.30 11.68 4.42
C TYR A 95 10.14 10.82 3.91
N ILE A 96 9.20 10.49 4.80
CA ILE A 96 7.96 9.82 4.46
C ILE A 96 6.88 10.91 4.44
N PRO A 97 6.27 11.20 3.28
CA PRO A 97 5.27 12.25 3.19
C PRO A 97 4.05 11.99 4.06
N ASP A 98 3.45 13.05 4.60
CA ASP A 98 2.27 12.88 5.45
C ASP A 98 0.97 12.77 4.63
N PHE A 99 0.55 11.53 4.38
CA PHE A 99 -0.69 11.23 3.67
C PHE A 99 -1.97 11.62 4.43
N LYS A 100 -1.89 11.93 5.73
CA LYS A 100 -3.03 12.44 6.51
C LYS A 100 -3.45 13.84 6.07
N LEU A 101 -2.56 14.58 5.39
CA LEU A 101 -2.88 15.88 4.80
C LEU A 101 -3.72 15.75 3.52
N ALA A 102 -3.63 14.62 2.83
CA ALA A 102 -4.34 14.36 1.57
C ALA A 102 -5.65 13.57 1.77
N PHE A 103 -5.74 12.76 2.82
CA PHE A 103 -6.85 11.83 3.03
C PHE A 103 -7.40 11.90 4.46
N GLU A 104 -8.72 12.00 4.57
CA GLU A 104 -9.45 11.94 5.85
C GLU A 104 -9.74 10.50 6.30
N HIS A 105 -9.96 9.59 5.33
CA HIS A 105 -10.36 8.21 5.58
C HIS A 105 -9.52 7.24 4.75
N PHE A 106 -9.16 6.12 5.37
CA PHE A 106 -8.35 5.07 4.78
C PHE A 106 -9.14 3.76 4.77
N CYS A 107 -9.24 3.13 3.59
CA CYS A 107 -9.79 1.78 3.45
C CYS A 107 -8.64 0.84 3.11
N ILE A 108 -8.22 0.04 4.09
CA ILE A 108 -7.11 -0.89 3.96
C ILE A 108 -7.66 -2.31 4.02
N HIS A 109 -7.24 -3.14 3.07
CA HIS A 109 -7.67 -4.53 3.04
C HIS A 109 -7.21 -5.27 4.32
N ALA A 110 -8.17 -5.93 4.97
CA ALA A 110 -7.99 -6.73 6.18
C ALA A 110 -7.36 -8.11 5.87
N GLY A 111 -6.19 -8.13 5.22
CA GLY A 111 -5.53 -9.37 4.82
C GLY A 111 -4.86 -10.13 5.96
N GLY A 112 -4.46 -9.43 7.03
CA GLY A 112 -3.84 -10.01 8.20
C GLY A 112 -3.24 -8.96 9.13
N LYS A 113 -3.03 -9.33 10.39
CA LYS A 113 -2.58 -8.39 11.43
C LYS A 113 -1.23 -7.75 11.08
N THR A 114 -0.26 -8.57 10.68
CA THR A 114 1.09 -8.10 10.31
C THR A 114 1.06 -7.10 9.16
N ILE A 115 0.18 -7.30 8.17
CA ILE A 115 0.04 -6.40 7.02
C ILE A 115 -0.53 -5.05 7.47
N LEU A 116 -1.54 -5.07 8.36
CA LEU A 116 -2.12 -3.85 8.93
C LEU A 116 -1.11 -3.08 9.80
N ASP A 117 -0.34 -3.78 10.63
CA ASP A 117 0.70 -3.18 11.48
C ASP A 117 1.79 -2.52 10.62
N GLU A 118 2.25 -3.21 9.57
CA GLU A 118 3.27 -2.71 8.65
C GLU A 118 2.78 -1.48 7.87
N LEU A 119 1.52 -1.48 7.41
CA LEU A 119 0.90 -0.33 6.74
C LEU A 119 0.76 0.87 7.68
N GLN A 120 0.33 0.62 8.91
CA GLN A 120 0.18 1.66 9.93
C GLN A 120 1.53 2.36 10.20
N ASN A 121 2.60 1.58 10.35
CA ASN A 121 3.94 2.10 10.62
C ASN A 121 4.51 2.87 9.42
N ASN A 122 4.38 2.32 8.21
CA ASN A 122 4.94 2.94 7.01
C ASN A 122 4.24 4.23 6.58
N LEU A 123 2.93 4.36 6.86
CA LEU A 123 2.15 5.55 6.51
C LEU A 123 1.95 6.51 7.69
N GLY A 124 2.44 6.17 8.88
CA GLY A 124 2.23 6.96 10.10
C GLY A 124 0.74 7.18 10.41
N LEU A 125 -0.07 6.13 10.24
CA LEU A 125 -1.51 6.17 10.48
C LEU A 125 -1.83 6.05 11.96
N THR A 126 -2.87 6.75 12.40
CA THR A 126 -3.35 6.65 13.78
C THR A 126 -4.21 5.41 13.96
N ASN A 127 -4.39 4.97 15.22
CA ASN A 127 -5.31 3.87 15.53
C ASN A 127 -6.73 4.14 15.01
N LYS A 128 -7.19 5.39 15.04
CA LYS A 128 -8.50 5.78 14.50
C LYS A 128 -8.63 5.49 12.99
N HIS A 129 -7.58 5.70 12.21
CA HIS A 129 -7.58 5.37 10.78
C HIS A 129 -7.60 3.86 10.53
N MET A 130 -6.95 3.10 11.41
CA MET A 130 -6.83 1.64 11.28
C MET A 130 -8.02 0.87 11.86
N GLU A 131 -8.79 1.50 12.74
CA GLU A 131 -9.90 0.88 13.47
C GLU A 131 -10.87 0.11 12.57
N PRO A 132 -11.37 0.67 11.44
CA PRO A 132 -12.30 -0.08 10.59
C PRO A 132 -11.68 -1.37 10.04
N SER A 133 -10.43 -1.29 9.60
CA SER A 133 -9.72 -2.43 9.00
C SER A 133 -9.40 -3.50 10.04
N ARG A 134 -9.00 -3.09 11.26
CA ARG A 134 -8.71 -4.00 12.37
C ARG A 134 -9.98 -4.65 12.92
N MET A 135 -11.07 -3.91 13.05
CA MET A 135 -12.34 -4.45 13.52
C MET A 135 -12.96 -5.41 12.50
N THR A 136 -12.83 -5.13 11.20
CA THR A 136 -13.21 -6.10 10.16
C THR A 136 -12.38 -7.38 10.27
N LEU A 137 -11.06 -7.28 10.41
CA LEU A 137 -10.20 -8.46 10.59
C LEU A 137 -10.55 -9.24 11.87
N HIS A 138 -10.80 -8.55 12.98
CA HIS A 138 -11.16 -9.17 14.25
C HIS A 138 -12.50 -9.90 14.18
N ARG A 139 -13.51 -9.29 13.54
CA ARG A 139 -14.87 -9.82 13.52
C ARG A 139 -15.10 -10.88 12.44
N PHE A 140 -14.49 -10.71 11.27
CA PHE A 140 -14.78 -11.54 10.10
C PHE A 140 -13.58 -12.33 9.60
N GLY A 141 -12.38 -12.08 10.14
CA GLY A 141 -11.15 -12.64 9.60
C GLY A 141 -10.80 -12.07 8.23
N ASN A 142 -9.89 -12.74 7.53
CA ASN A 142 -9.55 -12.41 6.15
C ASN A 142 -10.60 -13.05 5.23
N THR A 143 -11.49 -12.22 4.69
CA THR A 143 -12.55 -12.62 3.74
C THR A 143 -12.12 -12.55 2.27
N SER A 144 -10.81 -12.46 1.99
CA SER A 144 -10.27 -12.33 0.65
C SER A 144 -10.89 -11.15 -0.12
N SER A 145 -11.44 -11.38 -1.32
CA SER A 145 -11.95 -10.33 -2.23
C SER A 145 -13.44 -9.98 -2.07
N SER A 146 -14.06 -10.37 -0.94
CA SER A 146 -15.50 -10.21 -0.65
C SER A 146 -16.00 -8.77 -0.69
#